data_AF-W6N9L0-F1
#
_entry.id   AF-W6N9L0-F1
#
_cell.length_a   1.000
_cell.length_b   1.000
_cell.length_c   1.000
_cell.angle_alpha   90.00
_cell.angle_beta   90.00
_cell.angle_gamma   90.00
#
_symmetry.space_group_name_H-M   'P 1'
#
loop_
_entity.id
_entity.type
_entity.pdbx_description
1 polymer ?
#
loop_
_entity_poly.entity_id
_entity_poly.type
_entity_poly.pdbx_seq_one_letter_code
_entity_poly.pdbx_strand_id
1 'polypeptide(L)'
;MINSISSSGANIIIDNKNQKSSDNQVKILQHQEMAVQKQIESIKQNDKMDIKTKQELIKPLESQIQSIESQIQQVQMDAMGKK
;
A
#
# COMPACT_ATOMS: atom_id res chain seq x y z
N MET A 1 -45.90 15.28 26.36
CA MET A 1 -45.08 16.51 26.30
C MET A 1 -43.66 16.12 26.71
N ILE A 2 -42.74 16.07 25.74
CA ILE A 2 -41.30 15.90 26.01
C ILE A 2 -40.60 16.99 25.22
N ASN A 3 -39.72 17.68 25.95
CA ASN A 3 -39.12 18.95 25.64
C ASN A 3 -38.16 18.89 24.43
N SER A 4 -38.18 19.96 23.66
CA SER A 4 -37.35 20.25 22.50
C SER A 4 -35.84 20.14 22.77
N ILE A 5 -35.12 19.52 21.85
CA ILE A 5 -33.69 19.81 21.60
C ILE A 5 -33.61 20.31 20.15
N SER A 6 -33.37 21.61 20.01
CA SER A 6 -33.22 22.27 18.72
C SER A 6 -31.83 22.01 18.13
N SER A 7 -31.83 21.81 16.81
CA SER A 7 -30.91 22.44 15.85
C SER A 7 -29.40 22.35 16.13
N SER A 8 -28.69 21.60 15.28
CA SER A 8 -27.87 22.21 14.22
C SER A 8 -26.96 21.17 13.57
N GLY A 9 -27.08 21.01 12.25
CA GLY A 9 -25.97 20.57 11.41
C GLY A 9 -25.70 19.07 11.34
N ALA A 10 -26.72 18.24 11.11
CA ALA A 10 -26.49 16.92 10.53
C ALA A 10 -26.11 17.09 9.05
N ASN A 11 -24.84 17.40 8.76
CA ASN A 11 -24.28 17.26 7.42
C ASN A 11 -22.82 16.80 7.52
N ILE A 12 -22.65 15.49 7.30
CA ILE A 12 -21.50 14.84 6.67
C ILE A 12 -20.16 14.92 7.44
N ILE A 13 -20.00 14.04 8.43
CA ILE A 13 -18.69 13.51 8.82
C ILE A 13 -18.66 12.01 8.48
N ILE A 14 -18.87 11.68 7.20
CA ILE A 14 -18.77 10.31 6.70
C ILE A 14 -17.97 10.34 5.40
N ASP A 15 -16.74 10.86 5.44
CA ASP A 15 -15.83 10.78 4.28
C ASP A 15 -14.36 10.64 4.70
N ASN A 16 -13.99 11.20 5.85
CA ASN A 16 -12.57 11.34 6.21
C ASN A 16 -11.90 10.09 6.85
N LYS A 17 -12.67 9.06 7.23
CA LYS A 17 -12.11 7.85 7.87
C LYS A 17 -11.64 6.80 6.87
N ASN A 18 -12.33 6.68 5.73
CA ASN A 18 -12.00 5.69 4.70
C ASN A 18 -10.79 6.13 3.87
N GLN A 19 -10.70 7.41 3.47
CA GLN A 19 -9.51 7.95 2.78
C GLN A 19 -8.23 7.78 3.61
N LYS A 20 -8.27 8.11 4.90
CA LYS A 20 -7.11 7.98 5.79
C LYS A 20 -6.65 6.53 5.97
N SER A 21 -7.57 5.57 5.82
CA SER A 21 -7.27 4.14 5.86
C SER A 21 -6.58 3.68 4.57
N SER A 22 -7.08 4.09 3.40
CA SER A 22 -6.48 3.78 2.09
C SER A 22 -5.09 4.41 1.95
N ASP A 23 -4.91 5.67 2.36
CA ASP A 23 -3.61 6.34 2.33
C ASP A 23 -2.57 5.64 3.21
N ASN A 24 -2.98 5.15 4.38
CA ASN A 24 -2.09 4.42 5.27
C ASN A 24 -1.73 3.05 4.70
N GLN A 25 -2.68 2.38 4.03
CA GLN A 25 -2.44 1.10 3.37
C GLN A 25 -1.49 1.23 2.18
N VAL A 26 -1.64 2.28 1.34
CA VAL A 26 -0.70 2.57 0.25
C VAL A 26 0.72 2.81 0.79
N LYS A 27 0.86 3.58 1.89
CA LYS A 27 2.18 3.79 2.52
C LYS A 27 2.81 2.50 3.01
N ILE A 28 2.04 1.62 3.65
CA ILE A 28 2.54 0.32 4.12
C ILE A 28 3.04 -0.52 2.94
N LEU A 29 2.26 -0.59 1.86
CA LEU A 29 2.63 -1.32 0.64
C LEU A 29 3.90 -0.73 -0.01
N GLN A 30 4.01 0.60 -0.12
CA GLN A 30 5.22 1.26 -0.62
C GLN A 30 6.45 0.97 0.24
N HIS A 31 6.30 0.93 1.57
CA HIS A 31 7.39 0.53 2.45
C HIS A 31 7.81 -0.92 2.25
N GLN A 32 6.86 -1.83 2.00
CA GLN A 32 7.16 -3.23 1.68
C GLN A 32 7.88 -3.34 0.33
N GLU A 33 7.44 -2.61 -0.69
CA GLU A 33 8.09 -2.56 -2.00
C GLU A 33 9.55 -2.12 -1.88
N MET A 34 9.81 -1.02 -1.16
CA MET A 34 11.16 -0.51 -0.93
C MET A 34 12.03 -1.51 -0.14
N ALA A 35 11.46 -2.24 0.82
CA ALA A 35 12.20 -3.27 1.55
C ALA A 35 12.63 -4.42 0.63
N VAL A 36 11.75 -4.86 -0.27
CA VAL A 36 12.05 -5.91 -1.26
C VAL A 36 13.09 -5.41 -2.28
N GLN A 37 12.99 -4.17 -2.75
CA GLN A 37 13.99 -3.56 -3.62
C GLN A 37 15.38 -3.52 -2.97
N LYS A 38 15.46 -3.15 -1.68
CA LYS A 38 16.72 -3.19 -0.92
C LYS A 38 17.29 -4.61 -0.78
N GLN A 39 16.44 -5.62 -0.64
CA GLN A 39 16.89 -7.02 -0.64
C GLN A 39 17.48 -7.42 -2.00
N ILE A 40 16.83 -7.03 -3.10
CA ILE A 40 17.36 -7.23 -4.46
C ILE A 40 18.72 -6.55 -4.61
N GLU A 41 18.85 -5.29 -4.19
CA GLU A 41 20.13 -4.58 -4.24
C GLU A 41 21.22 -5.28 -3.41
N SER A 42 20.88 -5.74 -2.21
CA SER A 42 21.80 -6.48 -1.34
C SER A 42 22.28 -7.78 -1.98
N ILE A 43 21.40 -8.49 -2.70
CA ILE A 43 21.77 -9.70 -3.45
C ILE A 43 22.67 -9.34 -4.64
N LYS A 44 22.32 -8.27 -5.39
CA LYS A 44 23.10 -7.81 -6.54
C LYS A 44 24.53 -7.40 -6.14
N GLN A 45 24.68 -6.71 -5.01
CA GLN A 45 25.97 -6.25 -4.47
C GLN A 45 26.78 -7.36 -3.77
N ASN A 46 26.23 -8.56 -3.59
CA ASN A 46 26.97 -9.66 -2.96
C ASN A 46 27.98 -10.27 -3.93
N ASP A 47 29.23 -9.83 -3.88
CA ASP A 47 30.30 -10.30 -4.80
C ASP A 47 30.68 -11.78 -4.61
N LYS A 48 30.27 -12.42 -3.51
CA LYS A 48 30.55 -13.84 -3.22
C LYS A 48 29.57 -14.80 -3.90
N MET A 49 28.48 -14.28 -4.46
CA MET A 49 27.43 -15.08 -5.07
C MET A 49 27.56 -15.05 -6.59
N ASP A 50 27.42 -16.20 -7.23
CA ASP A 50 27.45 -16.28 -8.69
C ASP A 50 26.17 -15.68 -9.30
N ILE A 51 26.25 -15.30 -10.58
CA ILE A 51 25.18 -14.61 -11.30
C ILE A 51 23.90 -15.46 -11.33
N LYS A 52 24.01 -16.78 -11.48
CA LYS A 52 22.85 -17.66 -11.58
C LYS A 52 22.12 -17.72 -10.24
N THR A 53 22.84 -17.91 -9.14
CA THR A 53 22.25 -17.90 -7.80
C THR A 53 21.62 -16.54 -7.48
N LYS A 54 22.26 -15.43 -7.85
CA LYS A 54 21.66 -14.09 -7.72
C LYS A 54 20.32 -14.00 -8.45
N GLN A 55 20.26 -14.45 -9.70
CA GLN A 55 19.03 -14.42 -10.50
C GLN A 55 17.93 -15.31 -9.91
N GLU A 56 18.27 -16.51 -9.42
CA GLU A 56 17.32 -17.42 -8.79
C GLU A 56 16.71 -16.82 -7.51
N LEU A 57 17.47 -16.04 -6.75
CA LEU A 57 16.97 -15.32 -5.57
C LEU A 57 16.22 -14.04 -5.90
N ILE A 58 16.61 -13.32 -6.95
CA ILE A 58 15.98 -12.05 -7.36
C ILE A 58 14.60 -12.30 -8.00
N LYS A 59 14.45 -13.34 -8.81
CA LYS A 59 13.21 -13.64 -9.55
C LYS A 59 11.93 -13.68 -8.69
N PRO A 60 11.89 -14.39 -7.54
CA PRO A 60 10.71 -14.35 -6.67
C PRO A 60 10.48 -12.96 -6.05
N LEU A 61 11.53 -12.20 -5.75
CA LEU A 61 11.43 -10.84 -5.21
C LEU A 61 10.86 -9.86 -6.24
N GLU A 62 11.23 -9.99 -7.52
CA GLU A 62 10.62 -9.21 -8.61
C GLU A 62 9.12 -9.50 -8.74
N SER A 63 8.73 -10.77 -8.63
CA SER A 63 7.31 -11.16 -8.63
C SER A 63 6.56 -10.57 -7.42
N GLN A 64 7.23 -10.49 -6.26
CA GLN A 64 6.67 -9.86 -5.07
C GLN A 64 6.46 -8.35 -5.26
N ILE A 65 7.41 -7.64 -5.90
CA ILE A 65 7.25 -6.22 -6.26
C ILE A 65 6.03 -6.02 -7.15
N GLN A 66 5.88 -6.80 -8.22
CA GLN A 66 4.72 -6.70 -9.11
C GLN A 66 3.39 -6.94 -8.40
N SER A 67 3.35 -7.88 -7.44
CA SER A 67 2.17 -8.12 -6.63
C SER A 67 1.84 -6.95 -5.71
N ILE A 68 2.86 -6.29 -5.14
CA ILE A 68 2.69 -5.10 -4.29
C ILE A 68 2.21 -3.91 -5.13
N GLU A 69 2.80 -3.68 -6.31
CA GLU A 69 2.37 -2.63 -7.24
C GLU A 69 0.90 -2.79 -7.65
N SER A 70 0.48 -4.02 -7.96
CA SER A 70 -0.91 -4.32 -8.28
C SER A 70 -1.86 -4.03 -7.12
N GLN A 71 -1.47 -4.37 -5.88
CA GLN A 71 -2.24 -4.05 -4.68
C GLN A 71 -2.33 -2.54 -4.44
N ILE A 72 -1.24 -1.79 -4.66
CA ILE A 72 -1.24 -0.32 -4.56
C ILE A 72 -2.24 0.27 -5.56
N GLN A 73 -2.20 -0.18 -6.82
CA GLN A 73 -3.14 0.27 -7.84
C GLN A 73 -4.58 -0.04 -7.47
N GLN A 74 -4.86 -1.25 -6.99
CA GLN A 74 -6.21 -1.64 -6.55
C GLN A 74 -6.72 -0.74 -5.41
N VAL A 75 -5.90 -0.52 -4.37
CA VAL A 75 -6.27 0.33 -3.23
C VAL A 75 -6.53 1.78 -3.68
N GLN A 76 -5.75 2.29 -4.62
CA GLN A 76 -5.95 3.63 -5.19
C GLN A 76 -7.23 3.72 -6.02
N MET A 77 -7.51 2.72 -6.86
CA MET A 77 -8.74 2.63 -7.64
C MET A 77 -9.97 2.52 -6.73
N ASP A 78 -9.91 1.70 -5.68
CA ASP A 78 -11.02 1.54 -4.72
C ASP A 78 -11.29 2.84 -3.93
N ALA A 79 -10.23 3.62 -3.66
CA ALA A 79 -10.36 4.93 -3.04
C ALA A 79 -10.97 5.98 -3.98
N MET A 80 -10.76 5.87 -5.30
CA MET A 80 -11.32 6.78 -6.31
C MET A 80 -12.71 6.36 -6.83
N GLY A 81 -12.99 5.06 -6.91
CA GLY A 81 -14.23 4.48 -7.46
C GLY A 81 -15.39 4.40 -6.46
N LYS A 82 -15.16 4.76 -5.19
CA LYS A 82 -16.22 4.93 -4.17
C LYS A 82 -16.79 6.36 -4.12
N LYS A 83 -16.93 7.02 -5.27
CA LYS A 83 -17.66 8.29 -5.41
C LYS A 83 -19.02 8.08 -6.05
#